data_AF-A0A818Y338-F1
#
_entry.id   AF-A0A818Y338-F1
#
_cell.length_a   1.000
_cell.length_b   1.000
_cell.length_c   1.000
_cell.angle_alpha   90.00
_cell.angle_beta   90.00
_cell.angle_gamma   90.00
#
_symmetry.space_group_name_H-M   'P 1'
#
loop_
_entity.id
_entity.type
_entity.pdbx_description
1 polymer ?
#
loop_
_entity_poly.entity_id
_entity_poly.type
_entity_poly.pdbx_seq_one_letter_code
_entity_poly.pdbx_strand_id
1 'polypeptide(L)'
;MQPRSTSGGTVARLYSNTNDQRWCVDMIGLSSMGQVIAASWNGTVQEVVGPVLPANVWTHVTSTYSRSHGIRLYVNGTLIGSTGSIVYIAPDKYNFLTLGYPFARSPCGAVSISSGSYFGDLDEFRVYSRELTAADISVLAN
;
A
#
# COMPACT_ATOMS: atom_id res chain seq x y z
N MET A 1 7.66 8.87 1.37
CA MET A 1 8.56 7.76 1.83
C MET A 1 9.91 7.89 1.13
N GLN A 2 10.99 7.49 1.80
CA GLN A 2 12.36 7.49 1.26
C GLN A 2 13.03 6.13 1.57
N PRO A 3 13.00 5.15 0.63
CA PRO A 3 13.56 3.83 0.87
C PRO A 3 15.08 3.89 1.00
N ARG A 4 15.65 3.32 2.06
CA ARG A 4 17.10 3.09 2.19
C ARG A 4 17.51 1.75 1.58
N SER A 5 16.60 0.76 1.61
CA SER A 5 16.67 -0.45 0.79
C SER A 5 15.46 -0.52 -0.12
N THR A 6 15.68 -0.97 -1.36
CA THR A 6 14.64 -1.20 -2.36
C THR A 6 14.39 -2.68 -2.60
N SER A 7 15.08 -3.59 -1.91
CA SER A 7 14.96 -5.04 -2.13
C SER A 7 13.71 -5.66 -1.48
N GLY A 8 12.67 -4.88 -1.22
CA GLY A 8 11.44 -5.31 -0.55
C GLY A 8 11.05 -4.46 0.66
N GLY A 9 10.04 -4.93 1.38
CA GLY A 9 9.57 -4.34 2.63
C GLY A 9 8.15 -3.80 2.55
N THR A 10 7.40 -4.05 3.63
CA THR A 10 6.04 -3.58 3.85
C THR A 10 6.06 -2.18 4.46
N VAL A 11 5.46 -1.23 3.75
CA VAL A 11 5.29 0.15 4.24
C VAL A 11 4.04 0.25 5.10
N ALA A 12 2.92 -0.33 4.66
CA ALA A 12 1.65 -0.27 5.35
C ALA A 12 0.94 -1.62 5.29
N ARG A 13 0.58 -2.19 6.43
CA ARG A 13 -0.14 -3.46 6.53
C ARG A 13 -1.38 -3.34 7.39
N LEU A 14 -2.47 -3.88 6.87
CA LEU A 14 -3.75 -3.95 7.57
C LEU A 14 -3.94 -5.33 8.20
N TYR A 15 -4.45 -5.35 9.41
CA TYR A 15 -4.77 -6.54 10.19
C TYR A 15 -6.20 -6.50 10.71
N SER A 16 -6.85 -7.66 10.73
CA SER A 16 -8.18 -7.84 11.34
C SER A 16 -8.18 -7.88 12.88
N ASN A 17 -7.04 -8.14 13.50
CA ASN A 17 -6.82 -8.09 14.95
C ASN A 17 -5.31 -7.96 15.24
N THR A 18 -4.96 -7.64 16.47
CA THR A 18 -3.56 -7.45 16.92
C THR A 18 -2.78 -8.75 17.12
N ASN A 19 -3.42 -9.92 16.97
CA ASN A 19 -2.82 -11.22 17.24
C ASN A 19 -2.51 -12.00 15.94
N ASP A 20 -2.68 -11.38 14.76
CA ASP A 20 -2.43 -11.95 13.43
C ASP A 20 -3.19 -13.25 13.10
N GLN A 21 -4.33 -13.50 13.76
CA GLN A 21 -4.99 -14.83 13.71
C GLN A 21 -6.09 -15.00 12.65
N ARG A 22 -6.43 -13.98 11.86
CA ARG A 22 -7.54 -14.10 10.88
C ARG A 22 -7.11 -13.79 9.46
N TRP A 23 -6.85 -12.52 9.18
CA TRP A 23 -6.34 -12.09 7.88
C TRP A 23 -5.57 -10.79 8.04
N CYS A 24 -4.67 -10.60 7.09
CA CYS A 24 -3.86 -9.41 6.94
C CYS A 24 -3.53 -9.19 5.46
N VAL A 25 -3.26 -7.94 5.10
CA VAL A 25 -2.91 -7.53 3.73
C VAL A 25 -1.84 -6.47 3.78
N ASP A 26 -0.74 -6.68 3.06
CA ASP A 26 0.21 -5.62 2.73
C ASP A 26 -0.46 -4.67 1.73
N MET A 27 -0.82 -3.48 2.18
CA MET A 27 -1.53 -2.52 1.34
C MET A 27 -0.56 -1.70 0.48
N ILE A 28 0.60 -1.36 1.03
CA ILE A 28 1.66 -0.64 0.33
C ILE A 28 3.00 -1.26 0.71
N GLY A 29 3.85 -1.50 -0.28
CA GLY A 29 5.19 -2.03 -0.05
C GLY A 29 6.02 -2.06 -1.32
N LEU A 30 7.19 -2.69 -1.22
CA LEU A 30 8.10 -2.88 -2.35
C LEU A 30 8.17 -4.36 -2.75
N SER A 31 8.26 -4.61 -4.05
CA SER A 31 8.64 -5.93 -4.57
C SER A 31 10.13 -6.20 -4.31
N SER A 32 10.59 -7.43 -4.53
CA SER A 32 12.02 -7.76 -4.49
C SER A 32 12.86 -7.02 -5.54
N MET A 33 12.21 -6.47 -6.58
CA MET A 33 12.83 -5.64 -7.62
C MET A 33 12.74 -4.13 -7.32
N GLY A 34 12.17 -3.74 -6.18
CA GLY A 34 12.02 -2.33 -5.77
C GLY A 34 10.86 -1.57 -6.39
N GLN A 35 9.96 -2.27 -7.07
CA GLN A 35 8.72 -1.67 -7.56
C GLN A 35 7.81 -1.35 -6.38
N VAL A 36 7.25 -0.15 -6.34
CA VAL A 36 6.19 0.18 -5.40
C VAL A 36 4.90 -0.52 -5.80
N ILE A 37 4.23 -1.14 -4.84
CA ILE A 37 2.98 -1.87 -5.06
C ILE A 37 1.92 -1.32 -4.12
N ALA A 38 0.73 -1.10 -4.65
CA ALA A 38 -0.48 -0.94 -3.87
C ALA A 38 -1.35 -2.19 -4.04
N ALA A 39 -1.79 -2.81 -2.95
CA ALA A 39 -2.55 -4.05 -3.00
C ALA A 39 -3.72 -4.12 -2.01
N SER A 40 -4.66 -5.01 -2.31
CA SER A 40 -5.80 -5.39 -1.49
C SER A 40 -6.16 -6.85 -1.77
N TRP A 41 -7.06 -7.41 -0.97
CA TRP A 41 -7.57 -8.77 -1.15
C TRP A 41 -9.08 -8.82 -0.97
N ASN A 42 -9.78 -9.42 -1.93
CA ASN A 42 -11.24 -9.59 -1.91
C ASN A 42 -11.68 -11.02 -2.32
N GLY A 43 -10.88 -12.03 -1.96
CA GLY A 43 -10.98 -13.40 -2.49
C GLY A 43 -9.96 -13.69 -3.59
N THR A 44 -9.53 -12.64 -4.30
CA THR A 44 -8.38 -12.65 -5.21
C THR A 44 -7.46 -11.47 -4.89
N VAL A 45 -6.21 -11.57 -5.33
CA VAL A 45 -5.24 -10.48 -5.21
C VAL A 45 -5.65 -9.35 -6.14
N GLN A 46 -5.74 -8.14 -5.59
CA GLN A 46 -5.95 -6.91 -6.34
C GLN A 46 -4.70 -6.07 -6.14
N GLU A 47 -3.94 -5.79 -7.19
CA GLU A 47 -2.71 -5.02 -7.07
C GLU A 47 -2.47 -4.11 -8.28
N VAL A 48 -1.79 -2.99 -8.01
CA VAL A 48 -1.19 -2.13 -9.03
C VAL A 48 0.30 -2.11 -8.76
N VAL A 49 1.07 -2.60 -9.72
CA VAL A 49 2.54 -2.58 -9.68
C VAL A 49 3.01 -1.30 -10.37
N GLY A 50 3.78 -0.51 -9.64
CA GLY A 50 4.33 0.75 -10.11
C GLY A 50 5.79 0.69 -10.53
N PRO A 51 6.43 1.86 -10.72
CA PRO A 51 7.83 1.95 -11.08
C PRO A 51 8.74 1.49 -9.95
N VAL A 52 10.00 1.19 -10.28
CA VAL A 52 11.06 0.99 -9.29
C VAL A 52 11.35 2.33 -8.62
N LEU A 53 11.29 2.35 -7.29
CA LEU A 53 11.62 3.55 -6.53
C LEU A 53 13.14 3.68 -6.35
N PRO A 54 13.72 4.86 -6.55
CA PRO A 54 15.13 5.09 -6.26
C PRO A 54 15.40 5.09 -4.75
N ALA A 55 16.51 4.48 -4.35
CA ALA A 55 16.97 4.51 -2.96
C ALA A 55 17.40 5.93 -2.56
N ASN A 56 17.17 6.28 -1.30
CA ASN A 56 17.50 7.57 -0.68
C ASN A 56 16.87 8.79 -1.36
N VAL A 57 15.77 8.62 -2.09
CA VAL A 57 15.01 9.72 -2.71
C VAL A 57 13.60 9.77 -2.15
N TRP A 58 13.19 10.94 -1.69
CA TRP A 58 11.81 11.17 -1.26
C TRP A 58 10.85 10.99 -2.43
N THR A 59 9.89 10.09 -2.24
CA THR A 59 8.82 9.80 -3.19
C THR A 59 7.48 9.92 -2.46
N HIS A 60 6.57 10.71 -3.01
CA HIS A 60 5.19 10.74 -2.55
C HIS A 60 4.44 9.55 -3.18
N VAL A 61 3.86 8.69 -2.33
CA VAL A 61 3.13 7.49 -2.77
C VAL A 61 1.73 7.56 -2.18
N THR A 62 0.72 7.42 -3.04
CA THR A 62 -0.68 7.39 -2.62
C THR A 62 -1.36 6.16 -3.21
N SER A 63 -2.07 5.43 -2.36
CA SER A 63 -3.04 4.42 -2.79
C SER A 63 -4.43 4.93 -2.48
N THR A 64 -5.31 4.98 -3.49
CA THR A 64 -6.74 5.20 -3.27
C THR A 64 -7.53 3.93 -3.53
N TYR A 65 -8.71 3.87 -2.93
CA TYR A 65 -9.59 2.72 -3.06
C TYR A 65 -11.05 3.19 -3.23
N SER A 66 -11.74 2.68 -4.25
CA SER A 66 -13.19 2.82 -4.39
C SER A 66 -13.83 1.66 -5.15
N ARG A 67 -15.17 1.57 -5.13
CA ARG A 67 -15.88 0.54 -5.92
C ARG A 67 -15.73 0.75 -7.42
N SER A 68 -15.76 2.01 -7.87
CA SER A 68 -15.73 2.35 -9.29
C SER A 68 -14.34 2.21 -9.90
N HIS A 69 -13.29 2.52 -9.12
CA HIS A 69 -11.92 2.56 -9.64
C HIS A 69 -11.00 1.49 -9.05
N GLY A 70 -11.51 0.69 -8.10
CA GLY A 70 -10.71 -0.26 -7.35
C GLY A 70 -9.55 0.42 -6.66
N ILE A 71 -8.40 -0.23 -6.67
CA ILE A 71 -7.15 0.35 -6.20
C ILE A 71 -6.61 1.25 -7.30
N ARG A 72 -6.16 2.45 -6.94
CA ARG A 72 -5.29 3.27 -7.77
C ARG A 72 -4.01 3.59 -7.05
N LEU A 73 -2.90 3.51 -7.78
CA LEU A 73 -1.58 3.89 -7.30
C LEU A 73 -1.15 5.19 -7.96
N TYR A 74 -0.69 6.13 -7.16
CA TYR A 74 -0.08 7.37 -7.60
C TYR A 74 1.34 7.48 -7.06
N VAL A 75 2.26 7.95 -7.90
CA VAL A 75 3.66 8.23 -7.53
C VAL A 75 3.95 9.67 -7.94
N ASN A 76 4.40 10.49 -6.99
CA ASN A 76 4.66 11.92 -7.15
C ASN A 76 3.49 12.65 -7.86
N GLY A 77 2.27 12.39 -7.39
CA GLY A 77 1.05 13.02 -7.91
C GLY A 77 0.52 12.42 -9.22
N THR A 78 1.28 11.56 -9.88
CA THR A 78 0.91 10.98 -11.19
C THR A 78 0.24 9.62 -11.02
N LEU A 79 -0.90 9.40 -11.67
CA LEU A 79 -1.58 8.10 -11.70
C LEU A 79 -0.72 7.08 -12.46
N ILE A 80 -0.39 5.98 -11.80
CA ILE A 80 0.38 4.87 -12.36
C ILE A 80 -0.53 3.79 -12.95
N GLY A 81 -1.63 3.49 -12.27
CA GLY A 81 -2.53 2.44 -12.72
C GLY A 81 -3.74 2.25 -11.81
N SER A 82 -4.63 1.38 -12.25
CA SER A 82 -5.89 1.04 -11.59
C SER A 82 -6.25 -0.42 -11.81
N THR A 83 -6.81 -1.08 -10.80
CA THR A 83 -7.39 -2.43 -10.97
C THR A 83 -8.75 -2.41 -11.68
N GLY A 84 -9.33 -1.22 -11.91
CA GLY A 84 -10.71 -1.07 -12.38
C GLY A 84 -11.73 -1.36 -11.28
N SER A 85 -13.01 -1.37 -11.63
CA SER A 85 -14.09 -1.56 -10.65
C SER A 85 -14.01 -2.92 -9.95
N ILE A 86 -14.26 -2.94 -8.65
CA ILE A 86 -14.20 -4.15 -7.83
C ILE A 86 -15.40 -4.26 -6.89
N VAL A 87 -15.73 -5.50 -6.53
CA VAL A 87 -16.68 -5.76 -5.44
C VAL A 87 -15.98 -5.51 -4.12
N TYR A 88 -16.58 -4.62 -3.33
CA TYR A 88 -16.08 -4.23 -2.02
C TYR A 88 -16.47 -5.23 -0.95
N ILE A 89 -15.48 -5.63 -0.15
CA ILE A 89 -15.69 -6.33 1.11
C ILE A 89 -14.87 -5.58 2.16
N ALA A 90 -15.51 -4.78 2.99
CA ALA A 90 -14.93 -4.46 4.30
C ALA A 90 -15.67 -5.24 5.37
N PRO A 91 -14.96 -5.70 6.40
CA PRO A 91 -15.52 -6.59 7.41
C PRO A 91 -16.56 -5.94 8.34
N ASP A 92 -16.84 -4.64 8.20
CA ASP A 92 -17.61 -3.85 9.19
C ASP A 92 -17.08 -4.06 10.63
N LYS A 93 -15.74 -4.08 10.75
CA LYS A 93 -15.00 -4.25 11.99
C LYS A 93 -13.82 -3.29 12.01
N TYR A 94 -13.35 -2.98 13.21
CA TYR A 94 -12.07 -2.30 13.40
C TYR A 94 -10.94 -3.13 12.82
N ASN A 95 -9.99 -2.46 12.17
CA ASN A 95 -8.76 -3.05 11.67
C ASN A 95 -7.58 -2.27 12.26
N PHE A 96 -6.42 -2.91 12.29
CA PHE A 96 -5.18 -2.34 12.82
C PHE A 96 -4.23 -2.10 11.65
N LEU A 97 -3.70 -0.89 11.56
CA LEU A 97 -2.73 -0.51 10.54
C LEU A 97 -1.36 -0.41 11.18
N THR A 98 -0.38 -1.13 10.64
CA THR A 98 1.03 -0.93 11.00
C THR A 98 1.77 -0.20 9.90
N LEU A 99 2.79 0.56 10.30
CA LEU A 99 3.69 1.25 9.40
C LEU A 99 5.11 0.71 9.58
N GLY A 100 5.74 0.35 8.46
CA GLY A 100 7.14 -0.06 8.35
C GLY A 100 7.55 -1.36 9.05
N TYR A 101 6.69 -1.94 9.88
CA TYR A 101 6.96 -3.20 10.57
C TYR A 101 5.70 -4.10 10.58
N PRO A 102 5.76 -5.31 10.02
CA PRO A 102 4.69 -6.29 10.19
C PRO A 102 4.79 -6.99 11.57
N PHE A 103 3.70 -7.07 12.33
CA PHE A 103 3.67 -7.70 13.67
C PHE A 103 4.02 -9.19 13.63
N ALA A 104 3.47 -10.01 12.72
CA ALA A 104 3.94 -11.37 12.49
C ALA A 104 4.89 -11.47 11.30
N ARG A 105 5.82 -12.42 11.46
CA ARG A 105 6.68 -12.97 10.40
C ARG A 105 5.92 -13.82 9.37
N SER A 106 4.63 -14.08 9.59
CA SER A 106 3.82 -14.86 8.64
C SER A 106 3.50 -13.99 7.42
N PRO A 107 3.65 -14.52 6.19
CA PRO A 107 3.27 -13.80 4.98
C PRO A 107 1.78 -13.45 5.01
N CYS A 108 1.46 -12.20 4.64
CA CYS A 108 0.10 -11.67 4.64
C CYS A 108 -0.45 -11.60 3.22
N GLY A 109 -1.30 -12.56 2.87
CA GLY A 109 -1.88 -12.65 1.53
C GLY A 109 -0.85 -12.97 0.44
N ALA A 110 -1.34 -13.28 -0.76
CA ALA A 110 -0.51 -13.62 -1.92
C ALA A 110 -0.23 -12.37 -2.78
N VAL A 111 0.17 -11.25 -2.17
CA VAL A 111 0.48 -10.03 -2.90
C VAL A 111 1.96 -10.00 -3.31
N SER A 112 2.29 -9.33 -4.42
CA SER A 112 3.66 -9.28 -4.97
C SER A 112 4.64 -8.41 -4.15
N ILE A 113 4.24 -7.96 -2.95
CA ILE A 113 5.08 -7.24 -1.99
C ILE A 113 5.99 -8.24 -1.29
N SER A 114 7.30 -7.94 -1.27
CA SER A 114 8.25 -8.76 -0.53
C SER A 114 8.06 -8.51 0.97
N SER A 115 7.46 -9.49 1.65
CA SER A 115 7.18 -9.45 3.09
C SER A 115 8.45 -9.17 3.89
N GLY A 116 8.39 -8.16 4.75
CA GLY A 116 9.50 -7.77 5.62
C GLY A 116 9.30 -6.35 6.14
N SER A 117 10.17 -5.92 7.06
CA SER A 117 10.16 -4.53 7.51
C SER A 117 10.58 -3.59 6.37
N TYR A 118 9.89 -2.47 6.22
CA TYR A 118 10.37 -1.40 5.38
C TYR A 118 11.61 -0.77 5.99
N PHE A 119 12.67 -0.64 5.19
CA PHE A 119 13.90 0.03 5.60
C PHE A 119 14.02 1.36 4.89
N GLY A 120 13.61 2.43 5.56
CA GLY A 120 13.60 3.77 5.02
C GLY A 120 12.91 4.76 5.95
N ASP A 121 12.78 5.99 5.48
CA ASP A 121 12.16 7.07 6.24
C ASP A 121 10.72 7.31 5.74
N LEU A 122 9.80 7.56 6.68
CA LEU A 122 8.41 7.92 6.41
C LEU A 122 8.15 9.29 6.99
N ASP A 123 7.39 10.11 6.26
CA ASP A 123 7.00 11.44 6.70
C ASP A 123 5.59 11.75 6.20
N GLU A 124 4.88 12.59 6.95
CA GLU A 124 3.55 13.12 6.62
C GLU A 124 2.52 12.04 6.23
N PHE A 125 2.46 10.97 7.03
CA PHE A 125 1.51 9.88 6.82
C PHE A 125 0.06 10.33 7.06
N ARG A 126 -0.82 10.08 6.09
CA ARG A 126 -2.24 10.48 6.13
C ARG A 126 -3.16 9.35 5.67
N VAL A 127 -4.35 9.29 6.25
CA VAL A 127 -5.43 8.37 5.87
C VAL A 127 -6.71 9.18 5.71
N TYR A 128 -7.45 8.91 4.63
CA TYR A 128 -8.70 9.57 4.31
C TYR A 128 -9.85 8.56 4.26
N SER A 129 -11.04 8.97 4.68
CA SER A 129 -12.27 8.15 4.64
C SER A 129 -12.99 8.19 3.29
N ARG A 130 -12.37 8.79 2.26
CA ARG A 130 -12.90 8.91 0.89
C ARG A 130 -11.82 8.68 -0.14
N GLU A 131 -12.21 8.33 -1.36
CA GLU A 131 -11.30 8.42 -2.52
C GLU A 131 -10.92 9.89 -2.75
N LEU A 132 -9.62 10.16 -2.80
CA LEU A 132 -9.09 11.46 -3.21
C LEU A 132 -9.11 11.58 -4.73
N THR A 133 -9.36 12.79 -5.23
CA THR A 133 -9.27 13.06 -6.67
C THR A 133 -7.81 13.17 -7.12
N ALA A 134 -7.54 13.05 -8.42
CA ALA A 134 -6.20 13.29 -8.95
C ALA A 134 -5.67 14.70 -8.62
N ALA A 135 -6.56 15.70 -8.56
CA ALA A 135 -6.21 17.06 -8.18
C ALA A 135 -5.88 17.19 -6.67
N ASP A 136 -6.61 16.50 -5.79
CA ASP A 136 -6.27 16.45 -4.37
C ASP A 136 -4.85 15.87 -4.18
N ILE A 137 -4.55 14.78 -4.90
CA ILE A 137 -3.27 14.06 -4.77
C ILE A 137 -2.11 14.86 -5.34
N SER A 138 -2.30 15.60 -6.44
CA SER A 138 -1.25 16.45 -6.99
C SER A 138 -0.86 17.59 -6.04
N VAL A 139 -1.83 18.16 -5.31
CA VAL A 139 -1.55 19.16 -4.27
C VAL A 139 -0.75 18.58 -3.11
N LEU A 140 -1.07 17.34 -2.68
CA LEU A 140 -0.36 16.66 -1.60
C LEU A 140 1.08 16.22 -1.97
N ALA A 141 1.36 16.07 -3.26
CA ALA A 141 2.66 15.62 -3.75
C ALA A 141 3.73 16.73 -3.86
N ASN A 142 3.32 18.00 -3.72
CA ASN A 142 4.18 19.18 -3.88
C ASN A 142 4.96 19.54 -2.62
#